data_AF-A0A520EMG9-F1
#
_entry.id   AF-A0A520EMG9-F1
#
_cell.length_a   1.000
_cell.length_b   1.000
_cell.length_c   1.000
_cell.angle_alpha   90.00
_cell.angle_beta   90.00
_cell.angle_gamma   90.00
#
_symmetry.space_group_name_H-M   'P 1'
#
loop_
_entity.id
_entity.type
_entity.pdbx_description
1 polymer ?
#
loop_
_entity_poly.entity_id
_entity_poly.type
_entity_poly.pdbx_seq_one_letter_code
_entity_poly.pdbx_strand_id
1 'polypeptide(L)'
;MTVVSESTTPQKVELTEEEIFAGHLGGKLSVELTAPLDTQRDLSIAYTPGVAQVSRAIHADETLADETLADRYTWTSRLVVVVSDGSAVLGLGDIGPRASLPV
;
A
#
# COMPACT_ATOMS: atom_id res chain seq x y z
N MET A 1 18.28 -46.06 25.15
CA MET A 1 18.32 -46.09 23.68
C MET A 1 17.65 -44.80 23.21
N THR A 2 18.44 -43.77 22.97
CA THR A 2 17.96 -42.41 22.67
C THR A 2 17.87 -42.27 21.15
N VAL A 3 16.67 -42.13 20.63
CA VAL A 3 16.44 -41.75 19.23
C VAL A 3 16.64 -40.24 19.12
N VAL A 4 17.68 -39.85 18.39
CA VAL A 4 17.95 -38.47 17.99
C VAL A 4 16.94 -38.13 16.90
N SER A 5 16.09 -37.12 17.13
CA SER A 5 15.16 -36.64 16.11
C SER A 5 15.94 -35.87 15.04
N GLU A 6 15.91 -36.36 13.80
CA GLU A 6 16.46 -35.64 12.64
C GLU A 6 15.74 -34.31 12.45
N SER A 7 16.51 -33.23 12.44
CA SER A 7 16.05 -31.90 12.04
C SER A 7 15.77 -31.90 10.54
N THR A 8 14.50 -31.82 10.14
CA THR A 8 14.12 -31.62 8.74
C THR A 8 14.66 -30.28 8.25
N THR A 9 15.69 -30.31 7.42
CA THR A 9 16.18 -29.14 6.69
C THR A 9 15.04 -28.59 5.82
N PRO A 10 14.74 -27.28 5.84
CA PRO A 10 13.69 -26.73 4.97
C PRO A 10 14.07 -27.01 3.51
N GLN A 11 13.17 -27.71 2.81
CA GLN A 11 13.34 -28.06 1.41
C GLN A 11 13.41 -26.77 0.59
N LYS A 12 14.49 -26.60 -0.17
CA LYS A 12 14.70 -25.41 -1.01
C LYS A 12 13.62 -25.41 -2.10
N VAL A 13 12.76 -24.39 -2.09
CA VAL A 13 11.75 -24.20 -3.14
C VAL A 13 12.49 -23.83 -4.42
N GLU A 14 12.38 -24.66 -5.46
CA GLU A 14 12.85 -24.31 -6.80
C GLU A 14 11.81 -23.39 -7.45
N LEU A 15 12.26 -22.24 -7.94
CA LEU A 15 11.41 -21.23 -8.58
C LEU A 15 11.80 -21.15 -10.06
N THR A 16 10.81 -21.25 -10.95
CA THR A 16 11.04 -21.06 -12.38
C THR A 16 10.90 -19.59 -12.78
N GLU A 17 11.55 -19.20 -13.89
CA GLU A 17 11.41 -17.86 -14.46
C GLU A 17 9.96 -17.57 -14.83
N GLU A 18 9.28 -18.53 -15.45
CA GLU A 18 7.87 -18.39 -15.85
C GLU A 18 6.98 -18.08 -14.64
N GLU A 19 7.12 -18.80 -13.53
CA GLU A 19 6.36 -18.54 -12.29
C GLU A 19 6.64 -17.15 -11.72
N ILE A 20 7.91 -16.72 -11.71
CA ILE A 20 8.31 -15.41 -11.20
C ILE A 20 7.67 -14.29 -12.02
N PHE A 21 7.74 -14.37 -13.35
CA PHE A 21 7.14 -13.35 -14.23
C PHE A 21 5.62 -13.40 -14.20
N ALA A 22 5.00 -14.59 -14.17
CA ALA A 22 3.57 -14.74 -14.05
C ALA A 22 3.03 -14.09 -12.77
N GLY A 23 3.73 -14.24 -11.64
CA GLY A 23 3.37 -13.61 -10.36
C GLY A 23 3.46 -12.07 -10.35
N HIS A 24 4.09 -11.46 -11.35
CA HIS A 24 4.22 -10.01 -11.48
C HIS A 24 3.29 -9.40 -12.55
N LEU A 25 2.51 -10.21 -13.28
CA LEU A 25 1.58 -9.71 -14.28
C LEU A 25 0.53 -8.79 -13.64
N GLY A 26 0.46 -7.55 -14.12
CA GLY A 26 -0.45 -6.52 -13.59
C GLY A 26 0.05 -5.76 -12.37
N GLY A 27 1.23 -6.13 -11.83
CA GLY A 27 1.76 -5.53 -10.60
C GLY A 27 1.15 -6.12 -9.33
N LYS A 28 1.63 -5.65 -8.18
CA LYS A 28 1.27 -6.20 -6.85
C LYS A 28 0.39 -5.29 -5.99
N LEU A 29 0.09 -4.09 -6.49
CA LEU A 29 -0.68 -3.08 -5.75
C LEU A 29 -2.13 -3.04 -6.25
N SER A 30 -3.06 -2.94 -5.32
CA SER A 30 -4.46 -2.63 -5.58
C SER A 30 -4.91 -1.44 -4.72
N VAL A 31 -6.02 -0.81 -5.13
CA VAL A 31 -6.72 0.21 -4.34
C VAL A 31 -8.17 -0.22 -4.24
N GLU A 32 -8.69 -0.25 -3.02
CA GLU A 32 -10.05 -0.73 -2.75
C GLU A 32 -10.81 0.28 -1.88
N LEU A 33 -12.14 0.20 -1.95
CA LEU A 33 -13.01 1.06 -1.16
C LEU A 33 -12.96 0.63 0.31
N THR A 34 -12.91 1.62 1.21
CA THR A 34 -13.00 1.39 2.66
C THR A 34 -14.44 1.49 3.18
N ALA A 35 -15.39 1.91 2.34
CA ALA A 35 -16.81 2.05 2.64
C ALA A 35 -17.65 1.73 1.40
N PRO A 36 -18.88 1.18 1.55
CA PRO A 36 -19.75 0.84 0.44
C PRO A 36 -20.18 2.09 -0.35
N LEU A 37 -20.36 1.93 -1.66
CA LEU A 37 -20.83 2.95 -2.61
C LEU A 37 -21.95 2.39 -3.49
N ASP A 38 -22.93 1.74 -2.86
CA ASP A 38 -23.98 0.97 -3.56
C ASP A 38 -25.16 1.84 -4.02
N THR A 39 -25.35 3.00 -3.38
CA THR A 39 -26.49 3.88 -3.64
C THR A 39 -26.09 5.29 -4.06
N GLN A 40 -27.02 6.01 -4.70
CA GLN A 40 -26.85 7.44 -4.98
C GLN A 40 -26.62 8.26 -3.70
N ARG A 41 -27.21 7.84 -2.58
CA ARG A 41 -26.99 8.48 -1.28
C ARG A 41 -25.54 8.31 -0.83
N ASP A 42 -24.98 7.11 -0.96
CA ASP A 42 -23.58 6.83 -0.59
C ASP A 42 -22.63 7.67 -1.44
N LEU A 43 -22.85 7.74 -2.75
CA LEU A 43 -22.11 8.62 -3.65
C LEU A 43 -22.23 10.10 -3.27
N SER A 44 -23.44 10.54 -2.89
CA SER A 44 -23.66 11.93 -2.48
C SER A 44 -22.94 12.29 -1.17
N ILE A 45 -22.70 11.31 -0.30
CA ILE A 45 -21.94 11.48 0.95
C ILE A 45 -20.44 11.46 0.67
N ALA A 46 -19.94 10.45 -0.04
CA ALA A 46 -18.52 10.25 -0.31
C ALA A 46 -17.96 11.24 -1.34
N TYR A 47 -18.82 11.80 -2.19
CA TYR A 47 -18.46 12.76 -3.24
C TYR A 47 -19.36 14.00 -3.14
N THR A 48 -19.66 14.63 -4.26
CA THR A 48 -20.50 15.83 -4.29
C THR A 48 -21.96 15.50 -3.95
N PRO A 49 -22.62 16.28 -3.06
CA PRO A 49 -22.13 17.49 -2.39
C PRO A 49 -21.46 17.25 -1.02
N GLY A 50 -21.53 16.05 -0.45
CA GLY A 50 -21.10 15.74 0.92
C GLY A 50 -19.62 16.00 1.21
N VAL A 51 -18.72 15.59 0.31
CA VAL A 51 -17.26 15.77 0.47
C VAL A 51 -16.86 17.23 0.68
N ALA A 52 -17.61 18.18 0.11
CA ALA A 52 -17.33 19.60 0.25
C ALA A 52 -17.45 20.10 1.69
N GLN A 53 -18.29 19.46 2.52
CA GLN A 53 -18.38 19.77 3.95
C GLN A 53 -17.11 19.35 4.68
N VAL A 54 -16.56 18.17 4.37
CA VAL A 54 -15.29 17.68 4.93
C VAL A 54 -14.14 18.59 4.52
N SER A 55 -14.04 18.96 3.24
CA SER A 55 -12.98 19.86 2.76
C SER A 55 -13.02 21.22 3.44
N ARG A 56 -14.21 21.82 3.65
CA ARG A 56 -14.35 23.09 4.37
C ARG A 56 -13.98 22.96 5.84
N ALA A 57 -14.35 21.86 6.49
CA ALA A 57 -13.99 21.61 7.89
C ALA A 57 -12.48 21.50 8.06
N ILE A 58 -11.79 20.75 7.19
CA ILE A 58 -10.33 20.65 7.19
C ILE A 58 -9.67 22.00 6.92
N HIS A 59 -10.20 22.80 5.98
CA HIS A 59 -9.66 24.12 5.68
C HIS A 59 -9.73 25.10 6.87
N ALA A 60 -10.79 25.00 7.67
CA ALA A 60 -10.98 25.84 8.86
C ALA A 60 -10.25 25.30 10.10
N ASP A 61 -9.63 24.13 10.01
CA ASP A 61 -8.84 23.54 11.09
C ASP A 61 -7.45 24.20 11.16
N GLU A 62 -7.31 25.19 12.03
CA GLU A 62 -6.04 25.89 12.31
C GLU A 62 -5.23 25.22 13.43
N THR A 63 -5.63 24.04 13.91
CA THR A 63 -5.05 23.45 15.11
C THR A 63 -3.66 22.86 14.84
N LEU A 64 -2.71 23.13 15.74
CA LEU A 64 -1.43 22.40 15.85
C LEU A 64 -1.56 21.26 16.87
N ALA A 65 -2.68 20.53 16.81
CA ALA A 65 -2.93 19.40 17.69
C ALA A 65 -2.24 18.13 17.17
N ASP A 66 -2.01 17.15 18.05
CA ASP A 66 -1.44 15.85 17.70
C ASP A 66 -2.33 15.04 16.72
N GLU A 67 -3.62 15.38 16.62
CA GLU A 67 -4.57 14.81 15.65
C GLU A 67 -5.33 15.94 14.94
N THR A 68 -5.15 16.06 13.62
CA THR A 68 -5.86 17.05 12.79
C THR A 68 -7.14 16.46 12.20
N LEU A 69 -8.06 17.30 11.71
CA LEU A 69 -9.21 16.83 10.94
C LEU A 69 -8.79 16.13 9.64
N ALA A 70 -7.62 16.48 9.08
CA ALA A 70 -7.07 15.76 7.93
C ALA A 70 -6.70 14.32 8.31
N ASP A 71 -6.06 14.11 9.46
CA ASP A 71 -5.67 12.77 9.94
C ASP A 71 -6.86 11.88 10.24
N ARG A 72 -7.94 12.47 10.76
CA ARG A 72 -9.16 11.76 11.12
C ARG A 72 -10.05 11.41 9.93
N TYR A 73 -10.21 12.34 8.98
CA TYR A 73 -11.17 12.21 7.88
C TYR A 73 -10.54 11.85 6.53
N THR A 74 -9.23 11.63 6.49
CA THR A 74 -8.53 11.17 5.29
C THR A 74 -7.65 9.97 5.59
N TRP A 75 -6.92 9.49 4.59
CA TRP A 75 -6.00 8.37 4.71
C TRP A 75 -4.61 8.78 5.27
N THR A 76 -4.35 10.06 5.54
CA THR A 76 -3.00 10.57 5.86
C THR A 76 -2.37 9.89 7.07
N SER A 77 -3.14 9.64 8.13
CA SER A 77 -2.66 8.99 9.37
C SER A 77 -2.18 7.55 9.19
N ARG A 78 -2.54 6.89 8.08
CA ARG A 78 -2.23 5.48 7.79
C ARG A 78 -1.49 5.25 6.47
N LEU A 79 -1.21 6.30 5.69
CA LEU A 79 -0.53 6.18 4.41
C LEU A 79 0.98 6.36 4.57
N VAL A 80 1.75 5.38 4.10
CA VAL A 80 3.21 5.49 3.96
C VAL A 80 3.55 5.50 2.48
N VAL A 81 4.32 6.50 2.06
CA VAL A 81 4.80 6.61 0.67
C VAL A 81 6.20 6.03 0.57
N VAL A 82 6.37 5.02 -0.27
CA VAL A 82 7.70 4.46 -0.62
C VAL A 82 8.22 5.23 -1.84
N VAL A 83 9.24 6.07 -1.65
CA VAL A 83 9.85 6.88 -2.70
C VAL A 83 11.28 6.41 -2.94
N SER A 84 11.61 6.12 -4.20
CA SER A 84 12.96 5.79 -4.64
C SER A 84 13.19 6.30 -6.05
N ASP A 85 14.40 6.75 -6.35
CA ASP A 85 14.85 7.08 -7.70
C ASP A 85 15.44 5.86 -8.45
N GLY A 86 15.59 4.73 -7.77
CA GLY A 86 16.14 3.49 -8.33
C GLY A 86 17.67 3.45 -8.45
N SER A 87 18.38 4.39 -7.82
CA SER A 87 19.86 4.44 -7.86
C SER A 87 20.56 3.35 -7.03
N ALA A 88 19.84 2.71 -6.10
CA ALA A 88 20.38 1.65 -5.24
C ALA A 88 19.31 0.58 -4.96
N VAL A 89 19.06 -0.30 -5.94
CA VAL A 89 18.04 -1.36 -5.83
C VAL A 89 18.70 -2.67 -5.43
N LEU A 90 18.44 -3.13 -4.19
CA LEU A 90 18.98 -4.39 -3.67
C LEU A 90 20.51 -4.49 -3.90
N GLY A 91 20.99 -5.58 -4.51
CA GLY A 91 22.37 -5.73 -4.98
C GLY A 91 22.57 -5.39 -6.47
N LEU A 92 21.56 -4.83 -7.13
CA LEU A 92 21.55 -4.54 -8.57
C LEU A 92 22.16 -3.16 -8.89
N GLY A 93 22.27 -2.27 -7.90
CA GLY A 93 22.81 -0.93 -8.06
C GLY A 93 21.82 0.03 -8.71
N ASP A 94 22.33 0.93 -9.55
CA ASP A 94 21.53 1.90 -10.29
C ASP A 94 20.93 1.26 -11.53
N ILE A 95 19.64 0.92 -11.43
CA ILE A 95 18.84 0.38 -12.54
C ILE A 95 17.71 1.35 -12.95
N GLY A 96 17.71 2.54 -12.36
CA GLY A 96 16.72 3.58 -12.59
C GLY A 96 15.32 3.30 -12.05
N PRO A 97 14.43 4.31 -12.09
CA PRO A 97 13.17 4.31 -11.35
C PRO A 97 12.12 3.34 -11.90
N ARG A 98 12.23 2.91 -13.16
CA ARG A 98 11.26 1.97 -13.76
C ARG A 98 11.58 0.53 -13.40
N ALA A 99 12.87 0.16 -13.35
CA ALA A 99 13.29 -1.18 -13.02
C ALA A 99 13.22 -1.45 -11.51
N SER A 100 13.12 -0.41 -10.68
CA SER A 100 12.90 -0.53 -9.24
C SER A 100 11.45 -0.81 -8.85
N LEU A 101 10.45 -0.55 -9.71
CA LEU A 101 9.01 -0.68 -9.37
C LEU A 101 8.57 -2.06 -8.84
N PRO A 102 9.16 -3.20 -9.27
CA PRO A 102 8.79 -4.49 -8.69
C PRO A 102 9.27 -4.69 -7.24
N VAL A 103 10.20 -3.87 -6.76
CA VAL A 103 10.71 -3.91 -5.37
C VAL A 103 9.77 -3.14 -4.47
#